data_AF-A0A328B9V1-F1
#
_entry.id   AF-A0A328B9V1-F1
#
_cell.length_a   1.000
_cell.length_b   1.000
_cell.length_c   1.000
_cell.angle_alpha   90.00
_cell.angle_beta   90.00
_cell.angle_gamma   90.00
#
_symmetry.space_group_name_H-M   'P 1'
#
loop_
_entity.id
_entity.type
_entity.pdbx_description
1 polymer ?
#
loop_
_entity_poly.entity_id
_entity_poly.type
_entity_poly.pdbx_seq_one_letter_code
_entity_poly.pdbx_strand_id
1 'polypeptide(L)'
;MKRYLLRALTVLCLALLSPAVYAQNDTFGAVRSAIQNGSSRAVSQYFGGTVEIGFDGEKQSYSATQAEFVLKDFFAKNSPATFEMVHQGSSNEGIKYAIGRYLGKSGSYRVFIKLKPVQGGQQIDEIGFTRE
;
A
#
# COMPACT_ATOMS: atom_id res chain seq x y z
N MET A 1 -18.90 -47.52 -24.49
CA MET A 1 -17.73 -46.66 -24.80
C MET A 1 -18.10 -45.17 -24.93
N LYS A 2 -19.01 -44.77 -25.84
CA LYS A 2 -19.43 -43.36 -26.03
C LYS A 2 -19.91 -42.62 -24.77
N ARG A 3 -20.61 -43.29 -23.84
CA ARG A 3 -21.14 -42.67 -22.59
C ARG A 3 -20.07 -42.35 -21.54
N TYR A 4 -18.99 -43.14 -21.48
CA TYR A 4 -17.85 -42.88 -20.60
C TYR A 4 -16.96 -41.78 -21.16
N LEU A 5 -16.85 -41.71 -22.49
CA LEU A 5 -16.18 -40.61 -23.20
C LEU A 5 -16.88 -39.28 -22.96
N LEU A 6 -18.23 -39.25 -23.01
CA LEU A 6 -19.00 -38.04 -22.71
C LEU A 6 -18.82 -37.59 -21.26
N ARG A 7 -18.86 -38.52 -20.29
CA ARG A 7 -18.63 -38.23 -18.87
C ARG A 7 -17.21 -37.77 -18.58
N ALA A 8 -16.20 -38.37 -19.22
CA ALA A 8 -14.81 -37.92 -19.11
C ALA A 8 -14.63 -36.51 -19.67
N LEU A 9 -15.30 -36.18 -20.78
CA LEU A 9 -15.30 -34.83 -21.35
C LEU A 9 -15.99 -33.82 -20.43
N THR A 10 -17.09 -34.20 -19.76
CA THR A 10 -17.78 -33.31 -18.80
C THR A 10 -16.92 -33.02 -17.57
N VAL A 11 -16.21 -34.01 -17.04
CA VAL A 11 -15.27 -33.85 -15.91
C VAL A 11 -14.07 -32.98 -16.31
N LEU A 12 -13.55 -33.15 -17.53
CA LEU A 12 -12.45 -32.33 -18.07
C LEU A 12 -12.86 -30.86 -18.26
N CYS A 13 -14.08 -30.60 -18.72
CA CYS A 13 -14.61 -29.24 -18.87
C CYS A 13 -14.80 -28.52 -17.53
N LEU A 14 -15.16 -29.25 -16.47
CA LEU A 14 -15.33 -28.68 -15.13
C LEU A 14 -13.98 -28.36 -14.45
N ALA A 15 -12.91 -29.07 -14.79
CA ALA A 15 -11.57 -28.80 -14.29
C ALA A 15 -10.93 -27.54 -14.91
N LEU A 16 -11.41 -27.09 -16.07
CA LEU A 16 -10.95 -25.87 -16.75
C LEU A 16 -11.63 -24.59 -16.24
N LEU A 17 -12.65 -24.71 -15.39
CA LEU A 17 -13.32 -23.58 -14.73
C LEU A 17 -12.62 -23.21 -13.41
N SER A 18 -11.29 -23.12 -13.42
CA SER A 18 -10.56 -22.56 -12.28
C SER A 18 -10.92 -21.07 -12.19
N PRO A 19 -11.56 -20.60 -11.09
CA PRO A 19 -11.77 -19.18 -10.92
C PRO A 19 -10.39 -18.52 -10.85
N ALA A 20 -10.12 -17.59 -11.77
CA ALA A 20 -8.98 -16.69 -11.63
C ALA A 20 -9.21 -15.89 -10.35
N VAL A 21 -8.49 -16.25 -9.29
CA VAL A 21 -8.46 -15.46 -8.06
C VAL A 21 -7.70 -14.19 -8.41
N TYR A 22 -8.44 -13.15 -8.78
CA TYR A 22 -7.92 -11.80 -8.78
C TYR A 22 -7.59 -11.46 -7.33
N ALA A 23 -6.32 -11.64 -6.95
CA ALA A 23 -5.82 -11.12 -5.69
C ALA A 23 -6.15 -9.62 -5.67
N GLN A 24 -7.11 -9.23 -4.82
CA GLN A 24 -7.30 -7.82 -4.52
C GLN A 24 -5.96 -7.33 -3.98
N ASN A 25 -5.29 -6.49 -4.77
CA ASN A 25 -3.98 -5.97 -4.43
C ASN A 25 -4.15 -5.03 -3.23
N ASP A 26 -4.04 -5.58 -2.01
CA ASP A 26 -4.16 -4.83 -0.75
C ASP A 26 -2.95 -3.89 -0.61
N THR A 27 -3.05 -2.76 -1.31
CA THR A 27 -1.99 -1.75 -1.38
C THR A 27 -1.70 -1.21 0.01
N PHE A 28 -2.73 -1.03 0.86
CA PHE A 28 -2.51 -0.63 2.24
C PHE A 28 -1.78 -1.69 3.05
N GLY A 29 -2.11 -2.97 2.87
CA GLY A 29 -1.41 -4.04 3.56
C GLY A 29 0.07 -4.13 3.19
N ALA A 30 0.40 -3.96 1.92
CA ALA A 30 1.77 -3.93 1.46
C ALA A 30 2.53 -2.70 1.97
N VAL A 31 1.92 -1.50 1.89
CA VAL A 31 2.50 -0.25 2.42
C VAL A 31 2.71 -0.34 3.93
N ARG A 32 1.75 -0.91 4.68
CA ARG A 32 1.87 -1.17 6.12
C ARG A 32 3.10 -2.03 6.42
N SER A 33 3.27 -3.15 5.72
CA SER A 33 4.43 -4.02 5.91
C SER A 33 5.74 -3.30 5.57
N ALA A 34 5.77 -2.53 4.49
CA ALA A 34 6.95 -1.76 4.08
C ALA A 34 7.35 -0.71 5.13
N ILE A 35 6.39 0.04 5.68
CA ILE A 35 6.64 1.02 6.75
C ILE A 35 7.08 0.33 8.03
N GLN A 36 6.44 -0.78 8.42
CA GLN A 36 6.80 -1.54 9.62
C GLN A 36 8.24 -2.07 9.55
N ASN A 37 8.71 -2.42 8.35
CA ASN A 37 10.10 -2.84 8.10
C ASN A 37 11.07 -1.67 7.88
N GLY A 38 10.60 -0.41 7.93
CA GLY A 38 11.44 0.77 7.66
C GLY A 38 12.02 0.83 6.25
N SER A 39 11.40 0.14 5.29
CA SER A 39 11.92 0.01 3.93
C SER A 39 11.34 1.07 3.01
N SER A 40 12.01 2.22 2.89
CA SER A 40 11.61 3.28 1.96
C SER A 40 11.53 2.78 0.51
N ARG A 41 12.43 1.88 0.11
CA ARG A 41 12.43 1.24 -1.21
C ARG A 41 11.18 0.40 -1.47
N ALA A 42 10.68 -0.30 -0.46
CA ALA A 42 9.43 -1.06 -0.58
C ALA A 42 8.21 -0.13 -0.63
N VAL A 43 8.22 0.97 0.14
CA VAL A 43 7.17 1.99 0.06
C VAL A 43 7.16 2.66 -1.31
N SER A 44 8.34 2.94 -1.89
CA SER A 44 8.46 3.65 -3.17
C SER A 44 7.90 2.90 -4.37
N GLN A 45 7.74 1.57 -4.27
CA GLN A 45 7.06 0.77 -5.30
C GLN A 45 5.59 1.18 -5.48
N TYR A 46 5.01 1.85 -4.50
CA TYR A 46 3.61 2.29 -4.51
C TYR A 46 3.46 3.78 -4.77
N PHE A 47 4.53 4.53 -4.99
CA PHE A 47 4.44 5.97 -5.24
C PHE A 47 3.79 6.29 -6.58
N GLY A 48 3.03 7.39 -6.60
CA GLY A 48 2.68 8.09 -7.83
C GLY A 48 3.89 8.81 -8.43
N GLY A 49 3.72 9.39 -9.63
CA GLY A 49 4.79 10.17 -10.26
C GLY A 49 5.26 11.36 -9.41
N THR A 50 4.32 11.96 -8.69
CA THR A 50 4.55 13.01 -7.67
C THR A 50 3.90 12.56 -6.38
N VAL A 51 4.59 12.75 -5.25
CA VAL A 51 4.13 12.42 -3.91
C VAL A 51 4.31 13.61 -2.99
N GLU A 52 3.27 13.95 -2.24
CA GLU A 52 3.33 14.92 -1.16
C GLU A 52 3.83 14.23 0.12
N ILE A 53 4.96 14.69 0.67
CA ILE A 53 5.43 14.24 1.98
C ILE A 53 5.31 15.37 2.97
N GLY A 54 4.70 15.07 4.12
CA GLY A 54 4.51 16.03 5.20
C GLY A 54 5.15 15.61 6.52
N PHE A 55 5.70 16.58 7.24
CA PHE A 55 6.17 16.43 8.62
C PHE A 55 5.56 17.56 9.47
N ASP A 56 4.85 17.20 10.54
CA ASP A 56 4.26 18.15 11.50
C ASP A 56 3.38 19.24 10.86
N GLY A 57 2.70 18.90 9.76
CA GLY A 57 1.79 19.79 9.04
C GLY A 57 2.42 20.58 7.90
N GLU A 58 3.76 20.68 7.86
CA GLU A 58 4.48 21.21 6.71
C GLU A 58 4.60 20.15 5.63
N LYS A 59 4.27 20.50 4.37
CA LYS A 59 4.22 19.55 3.27
C LYS A 59 4.98 20.06 2.06
N GLN A 60 5.60 19.14 1.33
CA GLN A 60 6.29 19.42 0.09
C GLN A 60 6.05 18.31 -0.93
N SER A 61 5.96 18.68 -2.21
CA SER A 61 5.84 17.74 -3.33
C SER A 61 7.20 17.28 -3.82
N TYR A 62 7.32 15.99 -4.10
CA TYR A 62 8.54 15.33 -4.57
C TYR A 62 8.25 14.40 -5.74
N SER A 63 9.24 14.19 -6.62
CA SER A 63 9.20 13.01 -7.51
C SER A 63 9.30 11.72 -6.68
N ALA A 64 8.84 10.59 -7.22
CA ALA A 64 8.93 9.29 -6.53
C ALA A 64 10.35 8.96 -6.02
N THR A 65 11.38 9.24 -6.81
CA THR A 65 12.79 9.02 -6.41
C THR A 65 13.20 9.91 -5.24
N GLN A 66 12.86 11.20 -5.28
CA GLN A 66 13.16 12.12 -4.18
C GLN A 66 12.38 11.74 -2.91
N ALA A 67 11.11 11.36 -3.06
CA ALA A 67 10.27 10.89 -1.97
C ALA A 67 10.88 9.65 -1.27
N GLU A 68 11.49 8.73 -2.02
CA GLU A 68 12.17 7.56 -1.45
C GLU A 68 13.34 7.99 -0.56
N PHE A 69 14.14 8.96 -1.00
CA PHE A 69 15.27 9.49 -0.21
C PHE A 69 14.78 10.22 1.05
N VAL A 70 13.73 11.03 0.93
CA VAL A 70 13.12 11.72 2.09
C VAL A 70 12.63 10.71 3.14
N LEU A 71 11.90 9.67 2.72
CA LEU A 71 11.46 8.61 3.64
C LEU A 71 12.62 7.80 4.21
N LYS A 72 13.65 7.52 3.40
CA LYS A 72 14.86 6.82 3.85
C LYS A 72 15.52 7.57 5.01
N ASP A 73 15.70 8.87 4.85
CA ASP A 73 16.30 9.72 5.87
C ASP A 73 15.44 9.79 7.13
N PHE A 74 14.11 9.85 6.97
CA PHE A 74 13.18 9.80 8.10
C PHE A 74 13.27 8.46 8.86
N PHE A 75 13.23 7.33 8.16
CA PHE A 75 13.33 5.99 8.79
C PHE A 75 14.71 5.72 9.39
N ALA A 76 15.78 6.28 8.84
CA ALA A 76 17.11 6.18 9.44
C ALA A 76 17.18 6.92 10.79
N LYS A 77 16.53 8.08 10.92
CA LYS A 77 16.47 8.89 12.14
C LYS A 77 15.45 8.38 13.16
N ASN A 78 14.39 7.72 12.68
CA ASN A 78 13.22 7.36 13.48
C ASN A 78 12.83 5.89 13.33
N SER A 79 13.78 4.96 13.23
CA SER A 79 13.51 3.57 12.85
C SER A 79 12.28 2.96 13.54
N PRO A 80 11.36 2.33 12.76
CA PRO A 80 10.09 1.86 13.28
C PRO A 80 10.28 0.70 14.25
N ALA A 81 9.72 0.82 15.44
CA ALA A 81 9.52 -0.30 16.35
C ALA A 81 8.18 -0.99 16.05
N THR A 82 7.12 -0.21 15.85
CA THR A 82 5.80 -0.72 15.43
C THR A 82 5.13 0.25 14.46
N PHE A 83 4.29 -0.30 13.59
CA PHE A 83 3.39 0.47 12.75
C PHE A 83 2.07 -0.26 12.59
N GLU A 84 0.97 0.42 12.92
CA GLU A 84 -0.38 -0.13 12.89
C GLU A 84 -1.30 0.84 12.16
N MET A 85 -2.10 0.36 11.21
CA MET A 85 -3.19 1.16 10.64
C MET A 85 -4.40 1.07 11.57
N VAL A 86 -4.82 2.21 12.12
CA VAL A 86 -5.89 2.30 13.12
C VAL A 86 -7.21 2.79 12.53
N HIS A 87 -7.18 3.38 11.34
CA HIS A 87 -8.37 3.80 10.62
C HIS A 87 -8.13 3.74 9.11
N GLN A 88 -9.16 3.41 8.34
CA GLN A 88 -9.15 3.41 6.88
C GLN A 88 -10.50 3.89 6.36
N GLY A 89 -10.48 4.54 5.19
CA GLY A 89 -11.69 4.97 4.50
C GLY A 89 -11.48 5.13 3.01
N SER A 90 -12.57 5.37 2.30
CA SER A 90 -12.57 5.57 0.84
C SER A 90 -13.64 6.56 0.41
N SER A 91 -13.35 7.35 -0.61
CA SER A 91 -14.34 8.17 -1.32
C SER A 91 -15.07 7.36 -2.39
N ASN A 92 -16.19 7.90 -2.87
CA ASN A 92 -16.95 7.33 -4.01
C ASN A 92 -16.12 7.29 -5.31
N GLU A 93 -15.09 8.13 -5.42
CA GLU A 93 -14.19 8.22 -6.56
C GLU A 93 -13.00 7.23 -6.46
N GLY A 94 -12.98 6.37 -5.46
CA GLY A 94 -11.94 5.35 -5.29
C GLY A 94 -10.63 5.86 -4.67
N ILE A 95 -10.59 7.11 -4.21
CA ILE A 95 -9.50 7.63 -3.37
C ILE A 95 -9.62 6.95 -2.02
N LYS A 96 -8.56 6.33 -1.55
CA LYS A 96 -8.52 5.69 -0.23
C LYS A 96 -7.59 6.44 0.69
N TYR A 97 -7.86 6.39 1.99
CA TYR A 97 -6.94 6.91 2.99
C TYR A 97 -6.82 5.96 4.17
N ALA A 98 -5.68 6.04 4.86
CA ALA A 98 -5.43 5.33 6.10
C ALA A 98 -4.78 6.28 7.11
N ILE A 99 -5.11 6.07 8.39
CA ILE A 99 -4.42 6.67 9.53
C ILE A 99 -3.75 5.54 10.27
N GLY A 100 -2.46 5.70 10.52
CA GLY A 100 -1.65 4.76 11.29
C GLY A 100 -1.01 5.39 12.52
N ARG A 101 -0.66 4.54 13.47
CA ARG A 101 0.17 4.85 14.63
C ARG A 101 1.55 4.26 14.39
N TYR A 102 2.57 5.11 14.42
CA TYR A 102 3.96 4.76 14.20
C TYR A 102 4.74 5.02 15.48
N LEU A 103 5.34 3.98 16.04
CA LEU A 103 6.26 4.11 17.16
C LEU A 103 7.68 4.00 16.60
N GLY A 104 8.39 5.13 16.55
CA GLY A 104 9.77 5.19 16.14
C GLY A 104 10.72 5.28 17.32
N LYS A 105 12.01 5.02 17.08
CA LYS A 105 13.07 5.15 18.10
C LYS A 105 13.11 6.53 18.78
N SER A 106 12.78 7.60 18.05
CA SER A 106 12.93 8.99 18.49
C SER A 106 11.59 9.71 18.70
N GLY A 107 10.48 8.95 18.73
CA GLY A 107 9.15 9.49 18.98
C GLY A 107 8.01 8.69 18.35
N SER A 108 6.79 9.01 18.76
CA SER A 108 5.56 8.49 18.18
C SER A 108 5.00 9.47 17.16
N TYR A 109 4.40 8.94 16.11
CA TYR A 109 3.80 9.72 15.03
C TYR A 109 2.44 9.15 14.64
N ARG A 110 1.51 10.04 14.35
CA ARG A 110 0.34 9.75 13.53
C ARG A 110 0.74 9.83 12.07
N VAL A 111 0.46 8.78 11.32
CA VAL A 111 0.78 8.70 9.90
C VAL A 111 -0.50 8.76 9.08
N PHE A 112 -0.60 9.72 8.19
CA PHE A 112 -1.66 9.80 7.19
C PHE A 112 -1.14 9.28 5.85
N ILE A 113 -1.90 8.41 5.19
CA ILE A 113 -1.55 7.87 3.87
C ILE A 113 -2.76 8.02 2.97
N LYS A 114 -2.58 8.62 1.80
CA LYS A 114 -3.63 8.77 0.78
C LYS A 114 -3.21 8.04 -0.49
N LEU A 115 -4.11 7.18 -0.97
CA LEU A 115 -3.98 6.47 -2.23
C LEU A 115 -4.95 7.04 -3.26
N LYS A 116 -4.46 7.34 -4.46
CA LYS A 116 -5.28 7.67 -5.63
C LYS A 116 -5.38 6.46 -6.57
N PRO A 117 -6.55 6.26 -7.21
CA PRO A 117 -6.68 5.23 -8.24
C PRO A 117 -5.87 5.59 -9.49
N VAL A 118 -5.26 4.58 -10.11
CA VAL A 118 -4.57 4.68 -11.40
C VAL A 118 -4.94 3.49 -12.28
N GLN A 119 -4.56 3.51 -13.56
CA GLN A 119 -4.78 2.35 -14.43
C GLN A 119 -4.10 1.12 -13.84
N GLY A 120 -4.90 0.08 -13.52
CA GLY A 120 -4.39 -1.18 -12.99
C GLY A 120 -4.10 -1.22 -11.49
N GLY A 121 -4.43 -0.18 -10.70
CA GLY A 121 -4.21 -0.22 -9.26
C GLY A 121 -4.42 1.09 -8.52
N GLN A 122 -3.65 1.27 -7.44
CA GLN A 122 -3.66 2.47 -6.61
C GLN A 122 -2.23 2.87 -6.29
N GLN A 123 -2.00 4.18 -6.17
CA GLN A 123 -0.69 4.74 -5.86
C GLN A 123 -0.80 5.76 -4.74
N ILE A 124 0.26 5.89 -3.96
CA ILE A 124 0.42 6.87 -2.91
C ILE A 124 0.54 8.26 -3.53
N ASP A 125 -0.39 9.12 -3.13
CA ASP A 125 -0.43 10.55 -3.45
C ASP A 125 0.18 11.38 -2.33
N GLU A 126 -0.02 10.95 -1.08
CA GLU A 126 0.42 11.69 0.11
C GLU A 126 0.82 10.74 1.24
N ILE A 127 1.91 11.07 1.94
CA ILE A 127 2.26 10.51 3.25
C ILE A 127 2.62 11.65 4.20
N GLY A 128 1.89 11.78 5.31
CA GLY A 128 2.18 12.75 6.36
C GLY A 128 2.56 12.06 7.68
N PHE A 129 3.55 12.58 8.38
CA PHE A 129 3.90 12.18 9.74
C PHE A 129 3.71 13.38 10.67
N THR A 130 2.83 13.26 11.66
CA THR A 130 2.62 14.27 12.70
C THR A 130 3.02 13.69 14.03
N ARG A 131 3.95 14.32 14.74
CA ARG A 131 4.37 13.90 16.08
C ARG A 131 3.16 13.90 17.03
N GLU A 132 3.06 12.84 17.83
CA GLU A 132 2.09 12.76 18.94
C GLU A 132 2.59 13.49 20.20
#